data_AF-A0A8T7J134-F1
#
_entry.id   AF-A0A8T7J134-F1
#
_cell.length_a   1.000
_cell.length_b   1.000
_cell.length_c   1.000
_cell.angle_alpha   90.00
_cell.angle_beta   90.00
_cell.angle_gamma   90.00
#
_symmetry.space_group_name_H-M   'P 1'
#
loop_
_entity.id
_entity.type
_entity.pdbx_description
1 polymer ?
#
loop_
_entity_poly.entity_id
_entity_poly.type
_entity_poly.pdbx_seq_one_letter_code
_entity_poly.pdbx_strand_id
1 'polypeptide(L)'
;MSDELIEQERPKFDVDKLEGVEKAAILLLSLSEEDAAQILKHLEPKQVQKVGIAMAQIDDLSQDKISAVHGLFIEQIQEYSTIGFQSEDFIKKALTAALGEEKAATLLDQIILGGGAKGLDSLKWMDSKQVANIIRNEHPQIQTIVLAYLEPDQSAEILSQFSDKVRIDLTMRIANLEEVQPAALQELNEIMEKQFAGQ
;
A
#
# COMPACT_ATOMS: atom_id res chain seq x y z
N MET A 1 -27.88 19.71 9.87
CA MET A 1 -27.22 19.77 8.55
C MET A 1 -25.78 19.37 8.82
N SER A 2 -25.33 18.15 8.59
CA SER A 2 -25.75 17.18 7.57
C SER A 2 -25.35 15.79 8.04
N ASP A 3 -26.29 15.03 8.60
CA ASP A 3 -26.18 13.56 8.69
C ASP A 3 -26.83 13.02 7.42
N GLU A 4 -26.13 13.12 6.30
CA GLU A 4 -26.41 12.25 5.15
C GLU A 4 -25.69 10.93 5.41
N LEU A 5 -26.38 10.10 6.21
CA LEU A 5 -26.12 8.67 6.26
C LEU A 5 -26.15 8.15 4.83
N ILE A 6 -24.99 7.64 4.38
CA ILE A 6 -24.86 6.88 3.15
C ILE A 6 -25.84 5.71 3.25
N GLU A 7 -26.96 5.85 2.54
CA GLU A 7 -27.98 4.81 2.40
C GLU A 7 -27.33 3.70 1.57
N GLN A 8 -26.76 2.70 2.25
CA GLN A 8 -26.28 1.49 1.58
C GLN A 8 -27.48 0.83 0.91
N GLU A 9 -27.63 1.03 -0.40
CA GLU A 9 -28.60 0.30 -1.21
C GLU A 9 -28.33 -1.20 -1.02
N ARG A 10 -29.22 -1.87 -0.28
CA ARG A 10 -29.19 -3.33 -0.20
C ARG A 10 -29.30 -3.88 -1.62
N PRO A 11 -28.51 -4.90 -2.00
CA PRO A 11 -28.67 -5.53 -3.30
C PRO A 11 -30.12 -6.00 -3.45
N LYS A 12 -30.78 -5.55 -4.52
CA LYS A 12 -32.19 -5.88 -4.81
C LYS A 12 -32.43 -7.37 -5.02
N PHE A 13 -31.36 -8.14 -5.25
CA PHE A 13 -31.39 -9.58 -5.43
C PHE A 13 -30.65 -10.30 -4.29
N ASP A 14 -31.29 -11.36 -3.78
CA ASP A 14 -30.76 -12.23 -2.74
C ASP A 14 -29.86 -13.31 -3.36
N VAL A 15 -28.54 -13.16 -3.16
CA VAL A 15 -27.51 -14.04 -3.71
C VAL A 15 -27.51 -15.45 -3.11
N ASP A 16 -28.13 -15.67 -1.96
CA ASP A 16 -28.15 -17.01 -1.32
C ASP A 16 -29.05 -18.00 -2.07
N LYS A 17 -29.85 -17.50 -3.01
CA LYS A 17 -30.65 -18.31 -3.92
C LYS A 17 -29.86 -18.92 -5.09
N LEU A 18 -28.61 -18.51 -5.28
CA LEU A 18 -27.74 -19.00 -6.34
C LEU A 18 -26.74 -20.02 -5.80
N GLU A 19 -26.51 -21.08 -6.55
CA GLU A 19 -25.40 -21.99 -6.27
C GLU A 19 -24.05 -21.33 -6.59
N GLY A 20 -22.97 -21.79 -5.95
CA GLY A 20 -21.63 -21.22 -6.16
C GLY A 20 -21.17 -21.27 -7.63
N VAL A 21 -21.59 -22.29 -8.38
CA VAL A 21 -21.27 -22.43 -9.80
C VAL A 21 -22.03 -21.40 -10.63
N GLU A 22 -23.28 -21.10 -10.28
CA GLU A 22 -24.10 -20.08 -10.95
C GLU A 22 -23.54 -18.67 -10.67
N LYS A 23 -23.12 -18.40 -9.43
CA LYS A 23 -22.44 -17.15 -9.05
C LYS A 23 -21.17 -16.94 -9.88
N ALA A 24 -20.33 -17.98 -10.00
CA ALA A 24 -19.11 -17.93 -10.80
C ALA A 24 -19.40 -17.72 -12.30
N ALA A 25 -20.44 -18.38 -12.83
CA ALA A 25 -20.86 -18.23 -14.21
C ALA A 25 -21.37 -16.80 -14.50
N ILE A 26 -22.19 -16.22 -13.63
CA ILE A 26 -22.67 -14.83 -13.75
C ILE A 26 -21.48 -13.85 -13.70
N LEU A 27 -20.53 -14.07 -12.79
CA LEU A 27 -19.33 -13.24 -12.70
C LEU A 27 -18.52 -13.31 -14.01
N LEU A 28 -18.23 -14.49 -14.54
CA LEU A 28 -17.47 -14.63 -15.78
C LEU A 28 -18.18 -14.05 -17.01
N LEU A 29 -19.51 -14.19 -17.10
CA LEU A 29 -20.30 -13.60 -18.18
C LEU A 29 -20.36 -12.06 -18.13
N SER A 30 -20.06 -11.46 -16.98
CA SER A 30 -19.99 -10.01 -16.81
C SER A 30 -18.64 -9.39 -17.19
N LEU A 31 -17.63 -10.22 -17.46
CA LEU A 31 -16.28 -9.79 -17.83
C LEU A 31 -16.09 -9.75 -19.35
N SER A 32 -14.98 -9.16 -19.80
CA SER A 32 -14.55 -9.29 -21.19
C SER A 32 -14.13 -10.75 -21.49
N GLU A 33 -14.21 -11.16 -22.76
CA GLU A 33 -13.80 -12.51 -23.18
C GLU A 33 -12.35 -12.82 -22.81
N GLU A 34 -11.46 -11.83 -22.90
CA GLU A 34 -10.05 -11.96 -22.57
C GLU A 34 -9.84 -12.20 -21.06
N ASP A 35 -10.52 -11.43 -20.21
CA ASP A 35 -10.42 -11.54 -18.76
C ASP A 35 -11.01 -12.85 -18.24
N ALA A 36 -12.19 -13.24 -18.75
CA ALA A 36 -12.81 -14.51 -18.42
C ALA A 36 -11.90 -15.69 -18.82
N ALA A 37 -11.25 -15.60 -19.99
CA ALA A 37 -10.31 -16.62 -20.44
C ALA A 37 -9.07 -16.73 -19.53
N GLN A 38 -8.56 -15.63 -18.99
CA GLN A 38 -7.46 -15.67 -18.02
C GLN A 38 -7.86 -16.42 -16.75
N ILE A 39 -9.06 -16.19 -16.22
CA ILE A 39 -9.56 -16.88 -15.02
C ILE A 39 -9.78 -18.37 -15.31
N LEU A 40 -10.38 -18.72 -16.44
CA LEU A 40 -10.64 -20.11 -16.82
C LEU A 40 -9.36 -20.95 -16.96
N LYS A 41 -8.22 -20.34 -17.33
CA LYS A 41 -6.91 -21.03 -17.40
C LYS A 41 -6.41 -21.52 -16.03
N HIS A 42 -6.89 -20.93 -14.94
CA HIS A 42 -6.51 -21.32 -13.58
C HIS A 42 -7.41 -22.41 -12.98
N LEU A 43 -8.46 -22.83 -13.70
CA LEU A 43 -9.40 -23.86 -13.24
C LEU A 43 -9.04 -25.24 -13.78
N GLU A 44 -9.37 -26.29 -13.02
CA GLU A 44 -9.25 -27.66 -13.50
C GLU A 44 -10.27 -27.95 -14.61
N PRO A 45 -10.00 -28.88 -15.54
CA PRO A 45 -10.90 -29.20 -16.66
C PRO A 45 -12.35 -29.52 -16.22
N LYS A 46 -12.51 -30.21 -15.08
CA LYS A 46 -13.83 -30.53 -14.51
C LYS A 46 -14.58 -29.30 -14.01
N GLN A 47 -13.86 -28.30 -13.50
CA GLN A 47 -14.43 -27.03 -13.02
C GLN A 47 -14.84 -26.15 -14.20
N VAL A 48 -13.97 -26.05 -15.22
CA VAL A 48 -14.30 -25.35 -16.48
C VAL A 48 -15.57 -25.92 -17.11
N GLN A 49 -15.71 -27.25 -17.16
CA GLN A 49 -16.91 -27.88 -17.69
C GLN A 49 -18.17 -27.53 -16.89
N LYS A 50 -18.11 -27.57 -15.55
CA LYS A 50 -19.26 -27.23 -14.69
C LYS A 50 -19.68 -25.77 -14.88
N VAL A 51 -18.71 -24.86 -14.87
CA VAL A 51 -18.95 -23.43 -15.04
C VAL A 51 -19.47 -23.13 -16.45
N GLY A 52 -18.90 -23.75 -17.49
CA GLY A 52 -19.36 -23.59 -18.86
C GLY A 52 -20.81 -24.07 -19.09
N ILE A 53 -21.21 -25.18 -18.46
CA ILE A 53 -22.61 -25.63 -18.49
C ILE A 53 -23.52 -24.60 -17.81
N ALA A 54 -23.14 -24.10 -16.64
CA ALA A 54 -23.91 -23.08 -15.95
C ALA A 54 -24.01 -21.77 -16.77
N MET A 55 -22.91 -21.33 -17.40
CA MET A 55 -22.91 -20.17 -18.30
C MET A 55 -23.89 -20.33 -19.45
N ALA A 56 -24.00 -21.54 -20.02
CA ALA A 56 -24.92 -21.83 -21.11
C ALA A 56 -26.39 -21.99 -20.68
N GLN A 57 -26.65 -22.23 -19.39
CA GLN A 57 -27.99 -22.41 -18.82
C GLN A 57 -28.58 -21.13 -18.22
N ILE A 58 -27.78 -20.07 -18.09
CA ILE A 58 -28.24 -18.78 -17.58
C ILE A 58 -28.99 -18.04 -18.69
N ASP A 59 -30.31 -18.04 -18.60
CA ASP A 59 -31.20 -17.36 -19.55
C ASP A 59 -31.51 -15.90 -19.15
N ASP A 60 -31.43 -15.56 -17.85
CA ASP A 60 -31.81 -14.25 -17.32
C ASP A 60 -30.72 -13.62 -16.44
N LEU A 61 -29.98 -12.70 -17.05
CA LEU A 61 -28.97 -11.83 -16.46
C LEU A 61 -29.55 -10.43 -16.20
N SER A 62 -30.45 -10.32 -15.23
CA SER A 62 -30.90 -9.01 -14.75
C SER A 62 -29.74 -8.22 -14.13
N GLN A 63 -29.72 -6.91 -14.30
CA GLN A 63 -28.71 -6.02 -13.70
C GLN A 63 -28.62 -6.20 -12.18
N ASP A 64 -29.76 -6.40 -11.50
CA ASP A 64 -29.81 -6.62 -10.06
C ASP A 64 -29.06 -7.88 -9.61
N LYS A 65 -29.16 -8.98 -10.38
CA LYS A 65 -28.39 -10.23 -10.12
C LYS A 65 -26.89 -10.00 -10.30
N ILE A 66 -26.49 -9.32 -11.37
CA ILE A 66 -25.07 -9.05 -11.65
C ILE A 66 -24.48 -8.19 -10.52
N SER A 67 -25.12 -7.08 -10.18
CA SER A 67 -24.67 -6.18 -9.11
C SER A 67 -24.59 -6.90 -7.76
N ALA A 68 -25.54 -7.78 -7.45
CA ALA A 68 -25.52 -8.55 -6.21
C ALA A 68 -24.36 -9.57 -6.17
N VAL A 69 -24.09 -10.27 -7.28
CA VAL A 69 -22.94 -11.19 -7.39
C VAL A 69 -21.61 -10.44 -7.31
N HIS A 70 -21.50 -9.26 -7.92
CA HIS A 70 -20.31 -8.40 -7.82
C HIS A 70 -20.09 -7.91 -6.38
N GLY A 71 -21.14 -7.45 -5.71
CA GLY A 71 -21.07 -7.02 -4.30
C GLY A 71 -20.56 -8.13 -3.39
N LEU A 72 -21.12 -9.33 -3.52
CA LEU A 72 -20.66 -10.51 -2.77
C LEU A 72 -19.19 -10.85 -3.06
N PHE A 73 -18.78 -10.80 -4.33
CA PHE A 73 -17.41 -11.11 -4.73
C PHE A 73 -16.41 -10.11 -4.12
N ILE A 74 -16.76 -8.82 -4.11
CA ILE A 74 -15.94 -7.76 -3.48
C ILE A 74 -15.84 -7.97 -1.97
N GLU A 75 -16.96 -8.27 -1.30
CA GLU A 75 -16.99 -8.56 0.14
C GLU A 75 -16.12 -9.78 0.48
N GLN A 76 -16.22 -10.86 -0.30
CA GLN A 76 -15.39 -12.05 -0.11
C GLN A 76 -13.90 -11.77 -0.38
N ILE A 77 -13.56 -11.00 -1.41
CA ILE A 77 -12.17 -10.55 -1.62
C ILE A 77 -11.69 -9.74 -0.43
N GLN A 78 -12.52 -8.90 0.18
CA GLN A 78 -12.15 -8.12 1.37
C GLN A 78 -11.87 -9.02 2.58
N GLU A 79 -12.55 -10.16 2.72
CA GLU A 79 -12.26 -11.14 3.77
C GLU A 79 -10.95 -11.91 3.54
N TYR A 80 -10.65 -12.28 2.29
CA TYR A 80 -9.38 -12.96 1.94
C TYR A 80 -8.19 -12.01 1.80
N SER A 81 -8.46 -10.74 1.47
CA SER A 81 -7.47 -9.69 1.53
C SER A 81 -7.36 -9.22 2.97
N THR A 82 -6.54 -9.92 3.74
CA THR A 82 -5.79 -9.24 4.79
C THR A 82 -4.98 -8.14 4.11
N ILE A 83 -5.59 -6.96 3.96
CA ILE A 83 -4.97 -5.70 3.56
C ILE A 83 -3.83 -5.50 4.54
N GLY A 84 -2.65 -5.97 4.17
CA GLY A 84 -1.55 -6.15 5.11
C GLY A 84 -0.34 -6.91 4.57
N PHE A 85 -0.46 -7.80 3.57
CA PHE A 85 0.72 -8.59 3.18
C PHE A 85 0.93 -8.92 1.69
N GLN A 86 0.04 -8.56 0.75
CA GLN A 86 0.21 -8.90 -0.68
C GLN A 86 -0.16 -7.79 -1.68
N SER A 87 -0.46 -6.57 -1.22
CA SER A 87 -0.82 -5.43 -2.08
C SER A 87 0.36 -4.94 -2.92
N GLU A 88 1.59 -4.99 -2.39
CA GLU A 88 2.78 -4.48 -3.08
C GLU A 88 3.08 -5.26 -4.35
N ASP A 89 2.98 -6.59 -4.30
CA ASP A 89 3.34 -7.45 -5.43
C ASP A 89 2.29 -7.38 -6.55
N PHE A 90 1.03 -7.16 -6.18
CA PHE A 90 -0.05 -6.87 -7.13
C PHE A 90 0.11 -5.49 -7.77
N ILE A 91 0.32 -4.44 -6.96
CA ILE A 91 0.54 -3.07 -7.43
C ILE A 91 1.78 -3.03 -8.34
N LYS A 92 2.83 -3.78 -7.98
CA LYS A 92 4.03 -3.92 -8.79
C LYS A 92 3.76 -4.48 -10.16
N LYS A 93 3.09 -5.64 -10.23
CA LYS A 93 2.76 -6.28 -11.51
C LYS A 93 1.83 -5.41 -12.35
N ALA A 94 0.84 -4.76 -11.73
CA ALA A 94 -0.09 -3.87 -12.43
C ALA A 94 0.61 -2.63 -13.02
N LEU A 95 1.46 -1.96 -12.23
CA LEU A 95 2.22 -0.79 -12.70
C LEU A 95 3.25 -1.18 -13.77
N THR A 96 3.94 -2.31 -13.62
CA THR A 96 4.88 -2.82 -14.62
C THR A 96 4.19 -3.14 -15.94
N ALA A 97 3.02 -3.77 -15.90
CA ALA A 97 2.23 -4.08 -17.10
C ALA A 97 1.73 -2.81 -17.81
N ALA A 98 1.33 -1.78 -17.06
CA ALA A 98 0.78 -0.55 -17.63
C ALA A 98 1.84 0.44 -18.15
N LEU A 99 3.02 0.49 -17.52
CA LEU A 99 3.99 1.60 -17.71
C LEU A 99 5.39 1.12 -18.14
N GLY A 100 5.66 -0.18 -18.12
CA GLY A 100 6.97 -0.77 -18.34
C GLY A 100 7.84 -0.79 -17.07
N GLU A 101 8.83 -1.68 -17.07
CA GLU A 101 9.61 -2.05 -15.88
C GLU A 101 10.34 -0.85 -15.22
N GLU A 102 10.94 0.03 -16.02
CA GLU A 102 11.73 1.18 -15.55
C GLU A 102 10.87 2.28 -14.90
N LYS A 103 9.70 2.59 -15.50
CA LYS A 103 8.77 3.60 -14.96
C LYS A 103 7.98 3.07 -13.78
N ALA A 104 7.61 1.79 -13.82
CA ALA A 104 6.93 1.15 -12.72
C ALA A 104 7.82 1.04 -11.49
N ALA A 105 9.12 0.71 -11.64
CA ALA A 105 10.07 0.68 -10.53
C ALA A 105 10.15 2.06 -9.83
N THR A 106 10.29 3.14 -10.60
CA THR A 106 10.31 4.50 -10.06
C THR A 106 9.01 4.85 -9.30
N LEU A 107 7.85 4.48 -9.83
CA LEU A 107 6.56 4.74 -9.19
C LEU A 107 6.29 3.83 -8.00
N LEU A 108 6.72 2.58 -8.05
CA LEU A 108 6.67 1.64 -6.94
C LEU A 108 7.54 2.11 -5.80
N ASP A 109 8.75 2.58 -6.09
CA ASP A 109 9.61 3.18 -5.07
C ASP A 109 8.89 4.37 -4.44
N GLN A 110 8.21 5.22 -5.23
CA GLN A 110 7.41 6.33 -4.69
C GLN A 110 6.18 5.90 -3.87
N ILE A 111 5.58 4.75 -4.18
CA ILE A 111 4.34 4.23 -3.56
C ILE A 111 4.65 3.37 -2.32
N ILE A 112 5.63 2.48 -2.40
CA ILE A 112 6.09 1.57 -1.34
C ILE A 112 6.88 2.36 -0.27
N LEU A 113 7.78 3.26 -0.66
CA LEU A 113 8.38 4.20 0.30
C LEU A 113 7.39 5.32 0.72
N GLY A 114 6.22 5.34 0.09
CA GLY A 114 5.16 6.34 0.24
C GLY A 114 4.24 6.21 1.44
N GLY A 115 4.63 5.48 2.49
CA GLY A 115 3.97 5.54 3.80
C GLY A 115 4.91 5.70 5.00
N GLY A 116 6.24 5.56 4.83
CA GLY A 116 7.18 5.50 5.95
C GLY A 116 8.58 6.09 5.72
N ALA A 117 8.93 6.54 4.52
CA ALA A 117 10.32 6.98 4.23
C ALA A 117 10.47 8.28 3.42
N LYS A 118 9.39 8.92 2.97
CA LYS A 118 9.47 10.20 2.21
C LYS A 118 10.22 11.30 2.97
N GLY A 119 10.04 11.38 4.29
CA GLY A 119 10.74 12.36 5.13
C GLY A 119 12.25 12.09 5.20
N LEU A 120 12.65 10.85 5.48
CA LEU A 120 14.05 10.45 5.62
C LEU A 120 14.82 10.55 4.30
N ASP A 121 14.24 10.15 3.16
CA ASP A 121 14.93 10.24 1.88
C ASP A 121 15.13 11.68 1.41
N SER A 122 14.24 12.59 1.80
CA SER A 122 14.43 14.01 1.53
C SER A 122 15.69 14.55 2.22
N LEU A 123 16.04 14.05 3.42
CA LEU A 123 17.24 14.46 4.16
C LEU A 123 18.55 14.13 3.43
N LYS A 124 18.57 13.06 2.61
CA LYS A 124 19.76 12.68 1.82
C LYS A 124 20.17 13.76 0.82
N TRP A 125 19.22 14.58 0.37
CA TRP A 125 19.45 15.62 -0.64
C TRP A 125 19.57 17.03 -0.03
N MET A 126 19.41 17.16 1.30
CA MET A 126 19.49 18.44 2.02
C MET A 126 20.91 18.73 2.51
N ASP A 127 21.24 20.03 2.62
CA ASP A 127 22.51 20.45 3.21
C ASP A 127 22.60 20.06 4.69
N SER A 128 23.77 19.59 5.11
CA SER A 128 24.05 19.10 6.47
C SER A 128 23.66 20.11 7.56
N LYS A 129 23.78 21.42 7.32
CA LYS A 129 23.37 22.45 8.29
C LYS A 129 21.85 22.56 8.41
N GLN A 130 21.13 22.38 7.31
CA GLN A 130 19.66 22.39 7.31
C GLN A 130 19.14 21.18 8.07
N VAL A 131 19.68 19.99 7.79
CA VAL A 131 19.34 18.76 8.53
C VAL A 131 19.62 18.93 10.02
N ALA A 132 20.80 19.45 10.39
CA ALA A 132 21.16 19.71 11.78
C ALA A 132 20.18 20.66 12.48
N ASN A 133 19.65 21.67 11.79
CA ASN A 133 18.68 22.61 12.35
C ASN A 133 17.30 21.96 12.56
N ILE A 134 16.86 21.11 11.63
CA ILE A 134 15.58 20.39 11.71
C ILE A 134 15.57 19.47 12.93
N ILE A 135 16.61 18.66 13.09
CA ILE A 135 16.64 17.63 14.13
C ILE A 135 17.11 18.16 15.50
N ARG A 136 17.58 19.41 15.59
CA ARG A 136 18.23 19.97 16.80
C ARG A 136 17.36 19.87 18.05
N ASN A 137 16.06 20.09 17.89
CA ASN A 137 15.10 20.12 19.00
C ASN A 137 14.34 18.80 19.15
N GLU A 138 14.64 17.81 18.31
CA GLU A 138 13.96 16.52 18.34
C GLU A 138 14.51 15.61 19.44
N HIS A 139 13.75 14.57 19.77
CA HIS A 139 14.17 13.58 20.77
C HIS A 139 15.52 12.94 20.35
N PRO A 140 16.45 12.66 21.29
CA PRO A 140 17.76 12.08 20.96
C PRO A 140 17.70 10.77 20.16
N GLN A 141 16.60 10.02 20.30
CA GLN A 141 16.34 8.82 19.49
C GLN A 141 16.12 9.14 18.01
N ILE A 142 15.37 10.20 17.68
CA ILE A 142 15.12 10.65 16.30
C ILE A 142 16.42 11.16 15.68
N GLN A 143 17.20 11.94 16.43
CA GLN A 143 18.53 12.40 16.01
C GLN A 143 19.45 11.22 15.68
N THR A 144 19.45 10.18 16.53
CA THR A 144 20.24 8.96 16.34
C THR A 144 19.81 8.22 15.08
N ILE A 145 18.51 8.06 14.85
CA ILE A 145 17.96 7.36 13.67
C ILE A 145 18.32 8.11 12.38
N VAL A 146 18.20 9.43 12.36
CA VAL A 146 18.59 10.26 11.20
C VAL A 146 20.07 10.06 10.89
N LEU A 147 20.93 10.16 11.89
CA LEU A 147 22.38 10.03 11.71
C LEU A 147 22.80 8.61 11.32
N ALA A 148 22.06 7.59 11.75
CA ALA A 148 22.28 6.20 11.34
C ALA A 148 21.78 5.90 9.92
N TYR A 149 20.85 6.70 9.40
CA TYR A 149 20.27 6.52 8.07
C TYR A 149 21.01 7.25 6.95
N LEU A 150 21.65 8.38 7.26
CA LEU A 150 22.38 9.20 6.29
C LEU A 150 23.80 8.68 6.02
N GLU A 151 24.37 9.10 4.88
CA GLU A 151 25.73 8.72 4.51
C GLU A 151 26.76 9.19 5.56
N PRO A 152 27.83 8.40 5.83
CA PRO A 152 28.77 8.69 6.90
C PRO A 152 29.36 10.11 6.88
N ASP A 153 29.68 10.61 5.68
CA ASP A 153 30.24 11.94 5.49
C ASP A 153 29.25 13.06 5.87
N GLN A 154 27.98 12.92 5.45
CA GLN A 154 26.91 13.86 5.78
C GLN A 154 26.60 13.82 7.28
N SER A 155 26.50 12.62 7.87
CA SER A 155 26.29 12.43 9.31
C SER A 155 27.40 13.04 10.16
N ALA A 156 28.67 12.92 9.72
CA ALA A 156 29.80 13.54 10.40
C ALA A 156 29.71 15.07 10.37
N GLU A 157 29.31 15.65 9.22
CA GLU A 157 29.12 17.08 9.09
C GLU A 157 27.94 17.59 9.93
N ILE A 158 26.83 16.85 9.99
CA ILE A 158 25.70 17.15 10.88
C ILE A 158 26.13 17.10 12.35
N LEU A 159 26.82 16.05 12.78
CA LEU A 159 27.34 15.89 14.14
C LEU A 159 28.28 17.05 14.53
N SER A 160 29.02 17.61 13.58
CA SER A 160 29.91 18.75 13.81
C SER A 160 29.17 20.03 14.24
N GLN A 161 27.87 20.13 13.91
CA GLN A 161 27.00 21.27 14.29
C GLN A 161 26.46 21.17 15.73
N PHE A 162 26.64 20.03 16.40
CA PHE A 162 26.24 19.83 17.80
C PHE A 162 27.42 20.08 18.75
N SER A 163 27.09 20.52 19.98
CA SER A 163 28.08 20.65 21.05
C SER A 163 28.74 19.32 21.39
N ASP A 164 29.98 19.34 21.88
CA ASP A 164 30.77 18.14 22.18
C ASP A 164 30.03 17.14 23.08
N LYS A 165 29.31 17.66 24.09
CA LYS A 165 28.53 16.82 25.02
C LYS A 165 27.42 16.05 24.31
N VAL A 166 26.69 16.70 23.41
CA VAL A 166 25.59 16.07 22.64
C VAL A 166 26.15 15.13 21.59
N ARG A 167 27.26 15.49 20.95
CA ARG A 167 27.93 14.66 19.96
C ARG A 167 28.35 13.31 20.55
N ILE A 168 28.98 13.32 21.73
CA ILE A 168 29.41 12.11 22.43
C ILE A 168 28.20 11.22 22.78
N ASP A 169 27.11 11.80 23.28
CA ASP A 169 25.88 11.06 23.60
C ASP A 169 25.27 10.39 22.36
N LEU A 170 25.13 11.15 21.26
CA LEU A 170 24.59 10.63 20.01
C LEU A 170 25.48 9.55 19.40
N THR A 171 26.80 9.73 19.38
CA THR A 171 27.73 8.69 18.88
C THR A 171 27.62 7.40 19.68
N MET A 172 27.50 7.49 21.02
CA MET A 172 27.28 6.31 21.86
C MET A 172 25.95 5.63 21.57
N ARG A 173 24.89 6.38 21.27
CA ARG A 173 23.59 5.82 20.89
C ARG A 173 23.62 5.14 19.53
N ILE A 174 24.27 5.73 18.54
CA ILE A 174 24.45 5.13 17.21
C ILE A 174 25.21 3.81 17.34
N ALA A 175 26.26 3.76 18.17
CA ALA A 175 27.05 2.55 18.38
C ALA A 175 26.28 1.41 19.07
N ASN A 176 25.22 1.73 19.84
CA ASN A 176 24.38 0.75 20.53
C ASN A 176 23.00 0.58 19.87
N LEU A 177 22.83 1.05 18.63
CA LEU A 177 21.57 0.97 17.92
C LEU A 177 21.37 -0.45 17.38
N GLU A 178 20.51 -1.24 18.01
CA GLU A 178 20.20 -2.63 17.60
C GLU A 178 19.04 -2.68 16.58
N GLU A 179 17.85 -2.19 16.97
CA GLU A 179 16.67 -2.14 16.10
C GLU A 179 16.02 -0.76 16.11
N VAL A 180 15.67 -0.27 14.93
CA VAL A 180 14.93 0.98 14.77
C VAL A 180 13.44 0.70 14.93
N GLN A 181 12.82 1.27 15.97
CA GLN A 181 11.39 1.07 16.21
C GLN A 181 10.55 1.75 15.12
N PRO A 182 9.54 1.06 14.55
CA PRO A 182 8.67 1.62 13.51
C PRO A 182 7.97 2.93 13.92
N ALA A 183 7.61 3.07 15.20
CA ALA A 183 6.99 4.28 15.74
C ALA A 183 7.89 5.53 15.59
N ALA A 184 9.21 5.37 15.73
CA ALA A 184 10.15 6.48 15.61
C ALA A 184 10.37 6.91 14.14
N LEU A 185 10.23 5.98 13.20
CA LEU A 185 10.23 6.30 11.76
C LEU A 185 8.98 7.09 11.38
N GLN A 186 7.83 6.71 11.95
CA GLN A 186 6.57 7.43 11.72
C GLN A 186 6.62 8.86 12.28
N GLU A 187 7.12 9.03 13.50
CA GLU A 187 7.31 10.35 14.12
C GLU A 187 8.23 11.26 13.29
N LEU A 188 9.30 10.69 12.71
CA LEU A 188 10.17 11.43 11.81
C LEU A 188 9.44 11.92 10.55
N ASN A 189 8.60 11.08 9.93
CA ASN A 189 7.83 11.52 8.77
C ASN A 189 6.89 12.66 9.10
N GLU A 190 6.25 12.64 10.27
CA GLU A 190 5.38 13.74 10.73
C GLU A 190 6.16 15.04 10.93
N ILE A 191 7.39 14.98 11.47
CA ILE A 191 8.27 16.14 11.61
C ILE A 191 8.59 16.72 10.23
N MET A 192 8.93 15.86 9.27
CA MET A 192 9.28 16.27 7.91
C MET A 192 8.07 16.88 7.19
N GLU A 193 6.88 16.28 7.30
CA GLU A 193 5.65 16.86 6.75
C GLU A 193 5.35 18.23 7.33
N LYS A 194 5.52 18.44 8.65
CA LYS A 194 5.31 19.74 9.29
C LYS A 194 6.30 20.81 8.81
N GLN A 195 7.57 20.45 8.61
CA GLN A 195 8.59 21.38 8.14
C GLN A 195 8.39 21.79 6.67
N PHE A 196 7.89 20.87 5.82
CA PHE A 196 7.65 21.15 4.40
C PHE A 196 6.26 21.72 4.10
N ALA A 197 5.24 21.45 4.92
CA ALA A 197 3.93 22.07 4.78
C ALA A 197 3.88 23.54 5.24
N GLY A 198 4.93 24.01 5.92
CA GLY A 198 5.08 25.39 6.42
C GLY A 198 5.77 26.37 5.47
N GLN A 199 6.04 25.98 4.21
CA GLN A 199 6.58 26.85 3.16
C GLN A 199 5.57 27.08 2.03
#